data_AF-A0A920MXN1-F1
#
_entry.id   AF-A0A920MXN1-F1
#
_cell.length_a   1.000
_cell.length_b   1.000
_cell.length_c   1.000
_cell.angle_alpha   90.00
_cell.angle_beta   90.00
_cell.angle_gamma   90.00
#
_symmetry.space_group_name_H-M   'P 1'
#
loop_
_entity.id
_entity.type
_entity.pdbx_description
1 polymer ?
#
loop_
_entity_poly.entity_id
_entity_poly.type
_entity_poly.pdbx_seq_one_letter_code
_entity_poly.pdbx_strand_id
1 'polypeptide(L)' 'MKIAGIGKNNLRLVDVDDSFAMDTNHLKKLILEDINNGLHPAYVCATVGTTSSTAIDPVEILD' A
#
# COMPACT_ATOMS: atom_id res chain seq x y z
N MET A 1 6.03 10.32 4.32
CA MET A 1 6.03 11.19 3.13
C MET A 1 6.54 12.63 3.31
N LYS A 2 6.45 13.27 4.48
CA LYS A 2 6.87 14.70 4.63
C LYS A 2 8.38 14.92 4.50
N ILE A 3 9.20 14.10 5.14
CA ILE A 3 10.66 14.27 5.16
C ILE A 3 11.28 13.86 3.81
N ALA A 4 10.76 12.81 3.18
CA ALA A 4 11.24 12.30 1.89
C ALA A 4 10.82 13.15 0.67
N GLY A 5 10.18 14.31 0.87
CA GLY A 5 9.76 15.20 -0.23
C GLY A 5 8.59 14.70 -1.10
N ILE A 6 8.03 13.52 -0.82
CA ILE A 6 6.93 12.92 -1.61
C ILE A 6 5.60 13.67 -1.41
N GLY A 7 5.40 14.33 -0.27
CA GLY A 7 4.15 15.05 0.03
C GLY A 7 2.99 14.14 0.45
N LYS A 8 2.06 14.67 1.24
CA LYS A 8 0.95 13.88 1.81
C LYS A 8 -0.08 13.43 0.76
N ASN A 9 -0.30 14.23 -0.29
CA ASN A 9 -1.30 13.95 -1.31
C ASN A 9 -0.91 12.79 -2.24
N ASN A 10 0.36 12.37 -2.20
CA ASN A 10 0.90 11.24 -2.94
C ASN A 10 0.95 9.96 -2.09
N LEU A 11 0.39 9.98 -0.87
CA LEU A 11 0.18 8.77 -0.09
C LEU A 11 -1.16 8.14 -0.50
N ARG A 12 -1.14 6.83 -0.73
CA ARG A 12 -2.34 6.00 -0.86
C ARG A 12 -2.45 5.12 0.38
N LEU A 13 -3.64 5.06 0.97
CA LEU A 13 -3.94 4.12 2.04
C LEU A 13 -4.60 2.90 1.39
N VAL A 14 -4.05 1.73 1.65
CA VAL A 14 -4.61 0.45 1.22
C VAL A 14 -5.45 -0.09 2.35
N ASP A 15 -6.63 -0.60 2.03
CA ASP A 15 -7.49 -1.26 3.01
C ASP A 15 -6.89 -2.59 3.43
N VAL A 16 -7.41 -3.13 4.54
CA VAL A 16 -7.02 -4.41 5.09
C VAL A 16 -8.17 -5.41 5.01
N ASP A 17 -7.84 -6.69 5.02
CA ASP A 17 -8.81 -7.77 5.16
C ASP A 17 -9.18 -8.04 6.63
N ASP A 18 -10.00 -9.06 6.86
CA ASP A 18 -10.46 -9.47 8.19
C ASP A 18 -9.31 -9.94 9.12
N SER A 19 -8.14 -10.26 8.57
CA SER A 19 -6.93 -10.61 9.33
C SER A 19 -6.04 -9.40 9.66
N PHE A 20 -6.47 -8.20 9.25
CA PHE A 20 -5.70 -6.95 9.32
C PHE A 20 -4.45 -6.94 8.42
N ALA A 21 -4.38 -7.83 7.43
CA ALA A 21 -3.35 -7.82 6.39
C ALA A 21 -3.80 -6.95 5.22
N MET A 22 -2.85 -6.38 4.48
CA MET A 22 -3.12 -5.57 3.29
C MET A 22 -3.97 -6.32 2.25
N ASP A 23 -5.04 -5.69 1.79
CA ASP A 23 -5.81 -6.18 0.64
C ASP A 23 -5.08 -5.86 -0.68
N THR A 24 -4.53 -6.91 -1.30
CA THR A 24 -3.78 -6.79 -2.56
C THR A 24 -4.65 -6.43 -3.77
N ASN A 25 -5.94 -6.73 -3.74
CA ASN A 25 -6.85 -6.31 -4.80
C ASN A 25 -7.10 -4.80 -4.73
N HIS A 26 -7.27 -4.27 -3.52
CA HIS A 26 -7.38 -2.82 -3.34
C HIS A 26 -6.07 -2.11 -3.70
N LEU A 27 -4.91 -2.65 -3.30
CA LEU A 27 -3.61 -2.14 -3.73
C LEU A 27 -3.52 -2.03 -5.26
N LYS A 28 -3.85 -3.12 -5.97
CA LYS A 28 -3.79 -3.15 -7.44
C LYS A 28 -4.70 -2.12 -8.08
N LYS A 29 -5.90 -1.93 -7.52
CA LYS A 29 -6.83 -0.90 -7.99
C LYS A 29 -6.25 0.51 -7.84
N LEU A 30 -5.67 0.84 -6.68
CA LEU A 30 -5.05 2.15 -6.43
C LEU A 30 -3.87 2.41 -7.38
N ILE A 31 -3.04 1.41 -7.64
CA ILE A 31 -1.93 1.49 -8.60
C ILE A 31 -2.45 1.82 -10.00
N LEU A 32 -3.48 1.11 -10.47
CA LEU A 32 -4.07 1.34 -11.79
C LEU A 32 -4.72 2.73 -11.90
N GLU A 33 -5.41 3.18 -10.85
CA GLU A 33 -5.99 4.53 -10.80
C GLU A 33 -4.91 5.61 -10.89
N ASP A 34 -3.81 5.47 -10.15
CA ASP A 34 -2.69 6.41 -10.22
C ASP A 34 -2.04 6.43 -11.61
N ILE A 35 -1.81 5.27 -12.22
CA ILE A 35 -1.29 5.17 -13.60
C ILE A 35 -2.24 5.87 -14.59
N ASN A 36 -3.55 5.62 -14.48
CA ASN A 36 -4.55 6.25 -15.35
C ASN A 36 -4.62 7.78 -15.18
N ASN A 37 -4.28 8.27 -13.98
CA ASN A 37 -4.17 9.70 -13.69
C ASN A 37 -2.81 10.30 -14.09
N GLY A 38 -1.94 9.54 -14.77
CA GLY A 38 -0.62 9.98 -15.19
C GLY A 38 0.41 10.10 -14.07
N LEU A 39 0.12 9.49 -12.92
CA LEU A 39 1.06 9.40 -11.80
C LEU A 39 1.94 8.16 -11.94
N HIS A 40 3.06 8.15 -11.22
CA HIS A 40 4.03 7.06 -11.23
C HIS A 40 4.11 6.44 -9.83
N PRO A 41 3.38 5.35 -9.55
CA PRO A 41 3.56 4.57 -8.34
C PRO A 41 5.01 4.09 -8.24
N ALA A 42 5.69 4.41 -7.14
CA ALA A 42 7.13 4.19 -7.02
C ALA A 42 7.55 3.44 -5.74
N TYR A 43 6.61 3.19 -4.83
CA TYR A 43 6.89 2.54 -3.55
C TYR A 43 5.63 1.93 -2.95
N VAL A 44 5.76 0.69 -2.44
CA VAL A 44 4.76 0.00 -1.63
C VAL A 44 5.42 -0.41 -0.31
N CYS A 45 4.74 -0.21 0.81
CA CYS A 45 5.21 -0.61 2.12
C CYS A 45 4.36 -1.78 2.62
N ALA A 46 4.92 -2.99 2.58
CA ALA A 46 4.34 -4.16 3.24
C ALA A 46 4.91 -4.30 4.66
N THR A 47 4.10 -4.80 5.58
CA THR A 47 4.44 -4.98 6.99
C THR A 47 4.41 -6.46 7.36
N VAL A 48 5.51 -6.97 7.92
CA VAL A 48 5.58 -8.32 8.49
C VAL A 48 5.55 -8.17 10.01
N GLY A 49 4.37 -8.33 10.61
CA GLY A 49 4.13 -8.11 12.04
C GLY A 49 3.69 -6.68 12.34
N THR A 50 2.41 -6.38 12.11
CA THR A 50 1.82 -5.09 12.48
C THR A 50 1.81 -4.89 14.00
N THR A 51 1.91 -3.63 14.43
CA THR A 51 2.09 -3.28 15.86
C THR A 51 0.98 -3.81 16.78
N SER A 52 -0.28 -3.77 16.33
CA SER A 52 -1.43 -4.07 17.19
C SER A 52 -1.98 -5.48 17.02
N SER A 53 -1.92 -6.06 15.82
CA SER A 53 -2.50 -7.37 15.51
C SER A 53 -1.47 -8.43 15.13
N THR A 54 -0.19 -8.07 15.02
CA THR A 54 0.87 -8.95 14.50
C THR A 54 0.58 -9.54 13.12
N ALA A 55 -0.32 -8.89 12.36
CA ALA A 55 -0.68 -9.31 11.01
C ALA A 55 0.51 -9.23 10.07
N ILE A 56 0.49 -10.07 9.03
CA ILE A 56 1.54 -10.17 8.04
C ILE A 56 0.92 -9.89 6.68
N ASP A 57 1.39 -8.84 6.02
CA ASP A 57 0.99 -8.55 4.64
C ASP A 57 1.53 -9.63 3.70
N PRO A 58 0.79 -9.97 2.63
CA PRO A 58 1.15 -11.07 1.74
C PRO A 58 2.26 -10.65 0.76
N VAL A 59 3.51 -10.59 1.26
CA VAL A 59 4.68 -10.09 0.51
C VAL A 59 4.99 -10.93 -0.75
N GLU A 60 4.75 -12.24 -0.70
CA GLU A 60 5.10 -13.17 -1.79
C GLU A 60 4.30 -12.93 -3.08
N ILE A 61 3.18 -12.21 -3.02
CA ILE A 61 2.28 -11.98 -4.17
C ILE A 61 2.32 -10.54 -4.68
N LEU A 62 3.30 -9.73 -4.24
CA LEU A 62 3.46 -8.32 -4.63
C LEU A 62 4.32 -8.09 -5.89
N ASP A 63 4.55 -9.12 -6.69
CA ASP A 63 5.31 -9.06 -7.95
C ASP A 63 4.57 -8.35 -9.10
#